data_AF-A0A2P2DAW6-F1
#
_entry.id   AF-A0A2P2DAW6-F1
#
_cell.length_a   1.000
_cell.length_b   1.000
_cell.length_c   1.000
_cell.angle_alpha   90.00
_cell.angle_beta   90.00
_cell.angle_gamma   90.00
#
_symmetry.space_group_name_H-M   'P 1'
#
loop_
_entity.id
_entity.type
_entity.pdbx_description
1 polymer ?
#
loop_
_entity_poly.entity_id
_entity_poly.type
_entity_poly.pdbx_seq_one_letter_code
_entity_poly.pdbx_strand_id
1 'polypeptide(L)'
;MSVEDIKIVTYSKGAAIVVQNSVNTGNFFIVKSGRVSVDSEHIVVDHELAYYEAGDSFGLVSALTEHRFLVTLFADTDVELVQIPIRLLGSYLKERKELAMKILGLYSRELRTLQKHLSKANKPADREYHPERLVQNARTYLSWQKPNLAAYSLQAFLKWSKENNSTDNVQEASDLFKSVATSYKPFPWDNMQSTLEAGEVLFVESEKSNEIYVVLEGNVKLFGIVRGFEYVIDVLGPGEIFGEMSLIDNAPRMASAITETKSKMLRVTPENLFESVGPSLLQKIFESIARRIWFSHQRLVILRLKTPVTRLYAYLYNSIRDQDIRLGRNLDVSLSTPHTIYIQMEELCNMCGIIKLKQESIDEFKADTNLVIEPNRITIKSRKRLEEKLGHFKSKEGQIVA
;
A
#
# COMPACT_ATOMS: atom_id res chain seq x y z
N MET A 1 -25.63 -19.17 -5.56
CA MET A 1 -25.42 -19.09 -4.09
C MET A 1 -26.08 -17.81 -3.63
N SER A 2 -27.06 -17.91 -2.73
CA SER A 2 -28.18 -16.97 -2.64
C SER A 2 -27.80 -15.59 -2.09
N VAL A 3 -28.48 -14.58 -2.63
CA VAL A 3 -28.42 -13.15 -2.26
C VAL A 3 -29.04 -12.90 -0.86
N GLU A 4 -29.54 -13.95 -0.19
CA GLU A 4 -30.33 -13.91 1.04
C GLU A 4 -29.57 -13.37 2.27
N ASP A 5 -28.23 -13.36 2.25
CA ASP A 5 -27.43 -12.83 3.36
C ASP A 5 -27.23 -11.31 3.31
N ILE A 6 -27.61 -10.65 2.21
CA ILE A 6 -27.50 -9.20 2.06
C ILE A 6 -28.70 -8.54 2.73
N LYS A 7 -28.42 -7.62 3.66
CA LYS A 7 -29.45 -6.97 4.48
C LYS A 7 -29.45 -5.47 4.26
N ILE A 8 -30.62 -4.87 4.35
CA ILE A 8 -30.74 -3.42 4.52
C ILE A 8 -30.86 -3.15 6.01
N VAL A 9 -29.95 -2.33 6.54
CA VAL A 9 -29.95 -1.89 7.94
C VAL A 9 -30.13 -0.38 7.99
N THR A 10 -30.85 0.10 9.01
CA THR A 10 -31.21 1.51 9.14
C THR A 10 -30.69 2.06 10.46
N TYR A 11 -30.21 3.30 10.41
CA TYR A 11 -29.68 4.01 11.57
C TYR A 11 -30.29 5.40 11.60
N SER A 12 -30.87 5.77 12.75
CA SER A 12 -31.34 7.14 12.98
C SER A 12 -30.16 8.09 13.17
N LYS A 13 -30.36 9.35 12.81
CA LYS A 13 -29.37 10.42 13.04
C LYS A 13 -28.80 10.38 14.47
N GLY A 14 -27.47 10.45 14.57
CA GLY A 14 -26.69 10.41 15.81
C GLY A 14 -26.31 9.01 16.28
N ALA A 15 -26.84 7.94 15.68
CA ALA A 15 -26.49 6.58 16.05
C ALA A 15 -25.05 6.23 15.63
N ALA A 16 -24.32 5.55 16.52
CA ALA A 16 -23.04 4.93 16.17
C ALA A 16 -23.29 3.72 15.27
N ILE A 17 -22.67 3.71 14.10
CA ILE A 17 -22.76 2.62 13.12
C ILE A 17 -21.64 1.61 13.36
N VAL A 18 -20.41 2.13 13.55
CA VAL A 18 -19.20 1.36 13.81
C VAL A 18 -18.40 2.09 14.88
N VAL A 19 -17.76 1.34 15.78
CA VAL A 19 -16.91 1.89 16.84
C VAL A 19 -15.46 1.50 16.59
N GLN A 20 -14.53 2.46 16.70
CA GLN A 20 -13.10 2.20 16.60
C GLN A 20 -12.69 1.06 17.54
N ASN A 21 -11.76 0.21 17.09
CA ASN A 21 -11.25 -0.96 17.81
C ASN A 21 -12.29 -2.06 18.08
N SER A 22 -13.54 -1.92 17.64
CA SER A 22 -14.49 -3.04 17.64
C SER A 22 -14.13 -4.07 16.58
N VAL A 23 -14.54 -5.32 16.80
CA VAL A 23 -14.31 -6.43 15.87
C VAL A 23 -15.31 -6.33 14.72
N ASN A 24 -14.85 -6.49 13.49
CA ASN A 24 -15.73 -6.65 12.35
C ASN A 24 -16.14 -8.12 12.21
N THR A 25 -17.44 -8.36 12.11
CA THR A 25 -18.04 -9.70 11.97
C THR A 25 -18.03 -10.24 10.54
N GLY A 26 -17.10 -9.75 9.70
CA GLY A 26 -16.94 -10.16 8.31
C GLY A 26 -17.91 -9.48 7.35
N ASN A 27 -18.29 -8.22 7.62
CA ASN A 27 -19.21 -7.45 6.79
C ASN A 27 -18.61 -6.12 6.33
N PHE A 28 -19.02 -5.69 5.14
CA PHE A 28 -18.85 -4.31 4.70
C PHE A 28 -20.19 -3.70 4.35
N PHE A 29 -20.21 -2.38 4.24
CA PHE A 29 -21.44 -1.61 4.07
C PHE A 29 -21.32 -0.71 2.86
N ILE A 30 -22.44 -0.51 2.16
CA ILE A 30 -22.60 0.50 1.11
C ILE A 30 -23.73 1.42 1.54
N VAL A 31 -23.48 2.74 1.52
CA VAL A 31 -24.52 3.72 1.83
C VAL A 31 -25.56 3.68 0.71
N LYS A 32 -26.80 3.36 1.05
CA LYS A 32 -27.93 3.40 0.12
C LYS A 32 -28.57 4.78 0.07
N SER A 33 -28.73 5.41 1.25
CA SER A 33 -29.26 6.76 1.40
C SER A 33 -28.79 7.36 2.73
N GLY A 34 -28.84 8.70 2.81
CA GLY A 34 -28.33 9.45 3.96
C GLY A 34 -26.83 9.72 3.90
N ARG A 35 -26.29 10.21 5.03
CA ARG A 35 -24.88 10.58 5.19
C ARG A 35 -24.31 9.96 6.47
N VAL A 36 -23.13 9.34 6.34
CA VAL A 36 -22.35 8.80 7.46
C VAL A 36 -21.15 9.71 7.69
N SER A 37 -20.83 10.06 8.94
CA SER A 37 -19.67 10.88 9.29
C SER A 37 -18.57 10.05 9.96
N VAL A 38 -17.33 10.46 9.76
CA VAL A 38 -16.15 9.93 10.45
C VAL A 38 -15.86 10.79 11.68
N ASP A 39 -15.48 10.16 12.79
CA ASP A 39 -15.07 10.88 14.00
C ASP A 39 -13.93 11.87 13.72
N SER A 40 -14.03 13.04 14.35
CA SER A 40 -13.14 14.20 14.19
C SER A 40 -11.67 13.91 14.50
N GLU A 41 -11.38 12.99 15.43
CA GLU A 41 -10.00 12.57 15.74
C GLU A 41 -9.34 11.79 14.58
N HIS A 42 -10.16 11.22 13.70
CA HIS A 42 -9.74 10.40 12.56
C HIS A 42 -9.93 11.10 11.22
N ILE A 43 -10.49 12.31 11.20
CA ILE A 43 -10.50 13.17 10.03
C ILE A 43 -9.05 13.54 9.73
N VAL A 44 -8.50 12.85 8.74
CA VAL A 44 -7.24 13.22 8.13
C VAL A 44 -7.42 14.63 7.55
N VAL A 45 -6.52 15.55 7.91
CA VAL A 45 -6.59 17.03 7.71
C VAL A 45 -6.95 17.48 6.27
N ASP A 46 -6.93 16.58 5.28
CA ASP A 46 -7.27 16.84 3.88
C ASP A 46 -8.75 16.59 3.50
N HIS A 47 -9.70 16.48 4.44
CA HIS A 47 -11.17 16.45 4.19
C HIS A 47 -11.75 15.33 3.29
N GLU A 48 -10.94 14.53 2.58
CA GLU A 48 -11.42 13.59 1.55
C GLU A 48 -12.30 12.44 2.06
N LEU A 49 -12.33 12.17 3.38
CA LEU A 49 -13.12 11.10 4.00
C LEU A 49 -13.88 11.58 5.23
N ALA A 50 -14.28 12.86 5.29
CA ALA A 50 -15.07 13.33 6.44
C ALA A 50 -16.47 12.68 6.49
N TYR A 51 -17.01 12.30 5.32
CA TYR A 51 -18.33 11.71 5.19
C TYR A 51 -18.34 10.61 4.11
N TYR A 52 -19.30 9.68 4.23
CA TYR A 52 -19.69 8.75 3.18
C TYR A 52 -21.12 9.05 2.75
N GLU A 53 -21.35 9.08 1.45
CA GLU A 53 -22.64 9.36 0.81
C GLU A 53 -23.11 8.17 -0.03
N ALA A 54 -24.30 8.28 -0.63
CA ALA A 54 -24.91 7.20 -1.40
C ALA A 54 -23.96 6.59 -2.44
N GLY A 55 -23.75 5.28 -2.36
CA GLY A 55 -22.84 4.48 -3.19
C GLY A 55 -21.41 4.40 -2.67
N ASP A 56 -21.04 5.14 -1.62
CA ASP A 56 -19.75 4.96 -0.95
C ASP A 56 -19.80 3.74 -0.01
N SER A 57 -18.63 3.17 0.26
CA SER A 57 -18.50 1.96 1.05
C SER A 57 -17.54 2.13 2.21
N PHE A 58 -17.81 1.43 3.30
CA PHE A 58 -16.91 1.35 4.45
C PHE A 58 -16.90 -0.05 5.08
N GLY A 59 -15.91 -0.29 5.93
CA GLY A 59 -15.70 -1.57 6.61
C GLY A 59 -14.94 -2.63 5.80
N LEU A 60 -14.70 -2.42 4.49
CA LEU A 60 -13.92 -3.36 3.66
C LEU A 60 -12.52 -3.60 4.19
N VAL A 61 -11.79 -2.54 4.58
CA VAL A 61 -10.43 -2.68 5.12
C VAL A 61 -10.42 -3.62 6.32
N SER A 62 -11.29 -3.38 7.29
CA SER A 62 -11.39 -4.20 8.50
C SER A 62 -11.86 -5.63 8.19
N ALA A 63 -12.82 -5.81 7.27
CA ALA A 63 -13.34 -7.12 6.90
C ALA A 63 -12.34 -7.98 6.10
N LEU A 64 -11.57 -7.38 5.19
CA LEU A 64 -10.59 -8.09 4.33
C LEU A 64 -9.27 -8.40 5.04
N THR A 65 -8.91 -7.58 6.04
CA THR A 65 -7.66 -7.74 6.77
C THR A 65 -7.84 -8.41 8.13
N GLU A 66 -9.08 -8.75 8.50
CA GLU A 66 -9.44 -9.32 9.81
C GLU A 66 -8.95 -8.46 11.00
N HIS A 67 -8.75 -7.16 10.75
CA HIS A 67 -8.36 -6.20 11.75
C HIS A 67 -9.57 -5.47 12.31
N ARG A 68 -9.41 -4.88 13.49
CA ARG A 68 -10.44 -4.05 14.13
C ARG A 68 -10.69 -2.78 13.31
N PHE A 69 -11.86 -2.18 13.48
CA PHE A 69 -12.18 -0.93 12.80
C PHE A 69 -11.20 0.19 13.19
N LEU A 70 -10.71 0.89 12.16
CA LEU A 70 -9.70 1.95 12.31
C LEU A 70 -10.28 3.27 12.82
N VAL A 71 -11.59 3.46 12.65
CA VAL A 71 -12.32 4.71 12.92
C VAL A 71 -13.68 4.40 13.55
N THR A 72 -14.26 5.41 14.19
CA THR A 72 -15.67 5.41 14.61
C THR A 72 -16.51 6.13 13.56
N LEU A 73 -17.69 5.58 13.23
CA LEU A 73 -18.61 6.11 12.24
C LEU A 73 -19.99 6.35 12.86
N PHE A 74 -20.61 7.48 12.50
CA PHE A 74 -21.92 7.87 12.99
C PHE A 74 -22.88 8.17 11.84
N ALA A 75 -24.17 7.96 12.06
CA ALA A 75 -25.22 8.42 11.16
C ALA A 75 -25.38 9.93 11.31
N ASP A 76 -24.97 10.72 10.33
CA ASP A 76 -25.10 12.18 10.36
C ASP A 76 -26.52 12.65 9.96
N THR A 77 -27.19 11.84 9.13
CA THR A 77 -28.64 11.88 8.90
C THR A 77 -29.26 10.55 9.28
N ASP A 78 -30.55 10.36 9.04
CA ASP A 78 -31.07 8.99 8.93
C ASP A 78 -30.40 8.32 7.73
N VAL A 79 -29.94 7.09 7.92
CA VAL A 79 -29.10 6.36 6.97
C VAL A 79 -29.69 4.97 6.72
N GLU A 80 -29.76 4.58 5.45
CA GLU A 80 -29.92 3.18 5.05
C GLU A 80 -28.61 2.64 4.49
N LEU A 81 -28.20 1.46 4.94
CA LEU A 81 -27.00 0.78 4.46
C LEU A 81 -27.37 -0.58 3.88
N VAL A 82 -26.67 -0.96 2.81
CA VAL A 82 -26.62 -2.34 2.34
C VAL A 82 -25.45 -3.03 3.05
N GLN A 83 -25.76 -3.93 3.98
CA GLN A 83 -24.78 -4.78 4.66
C GLN A 83 -24.52 -6.04 3.84
N ILE A 84 -23.24 -6.27 3.52
CA ILE A 84 -22.81 -7.34 2.63
C ILE A 84 -21.70 -8.16 3.32
N PRO A 85 -21.86 -9.48 3.45
CA PRO A 85 -20.79 -10.36 3.91
C PRO A 85 -19.58 -10.31 2.99
N ILE A 86 -18.37 -10.25 3.56
CA ILE A 86 -17.14 -10.05 2.78
C ILE A 86 -16.87 -11.19 1.78
N ARG A 87 -17.28 -12.41 2.12
CA ARG A 87 -17.23 -13.58 1.23
C ARG A 87 -18.05 -13.43 -0.06
N LEU A 88 -18.97 -12.47 -0.12
CA LEU A 88 -19.78 -12.17 -1.29
C LEU A 88 -19.23 -10.99 -2.11
N LEU A 89 -18.11 -10.37 -1.72
CA LEU A 89 -17.56 -9.18 -2.39
C LEU A 89 -17.38 -9.41 -3.90
N GLY A 90 -16.67 -10.46 -4.28
CA GLY A 90 -16.37 -10.75 -5.68
C GLY A 90 -17.63 -11.02 -6.51
N SER A 91 -18.55 -11.84 -6.02
CA SER A 91 -19.80 -12.15 -6.74
C SER A 91 -20.77 -10.97 -6.79
N TYR A 92 -20.87 -10.20 -5.72
CA TYR A 92 -21.74 -9.03 -5.64
C TYR A 92 -21.32 -7.91 -6.59
N LEU A 93 -20.00 -7.69 -6.73
CA LEU A 93 -19.47 -6.63 -7.58
C LEU A 93 -19.27 -7.06 -9.03
N LYS A 94 -19.21 -8.37 -9.33
CA LYS A 94 -19.01 -8.89 -10.69
C LYS A 94 -20.00 -8.30 -11.71
N GLU A 95 -21.27 -8.22 -11.34
CA GLU A 95 -22.35 -7.73 -12.21
C GLU A 95 -22.58 -6.21 -12.06
N ARG A 96 -21.81 -5.53 -11.19
CA ARG A 96 -21.97 -4.11 -10.84
C ARG A 96 -20.68 -3.34 -11.08
N LYS A 97 -20.21 -3.32 -12.34
CA LYS A 97 -18.92 -2.71 -12.73
C LYS A 97 -18.77 -1.26 -12.26
N GLU A 98 -19.80 -0.43 -12.44
CA GLU A 98 -19.77 0.98 -12.02
C GLU A 98 -19.59 1.12 -10.50
N LEU A 99 -20.30 0.30 -9.72
CA LEU A 99 -20.16 0.26 -8.27
C LEU A 99 -18.78 -0.22 -7.85
N ALA A 100 -18.26 -1.28 -8.49
CA ALA A 100 -16.91 -1.79 -8.23
C ALA A 100 -15.86 -0.70 -8.46
N MET A 101 -15.93 0.03 -9.57
CA MET A 101 -15.04 1.13 -9.88
C MET A 101 -15.20 2.32 -8.93
N LYS A 102 -16.43 2.64 -8.51
CA LYS A 102 -16.69 3.68 -7.50
C LYS A 102 -16.01 3.34 -6.17
N ILE A 103 -16.21 2.11 -5.68
CA ILE A 103 -15.61 1.61 -4.44
C ILE A 103 -14.08 1.59 -4.57
N LEU A 104 -13.54 1.04 -5.65
CA LEU A 104 -12.09 1.05 -5.90
C LEU A 104 -11.51 2.46 -5.92
N GLY A 105 -12.18 3.41 -6.58
CA GLY A 105 -11.75 4.81 -6.63
C GLY A 105 -11.74 5.47 -5.25
N LEU A 106 -12.72 5.16 -4.38
CA LEU A 106 -12.75 5.63 -3.00
C LEU A 106 -11.51 5.17 -2.22
N TYR A 107 -11.23 3.86 -2.23
CA TYR A 107 -10.07 3.30 -1.51
C TYR A 107 -8.74 3.68 -2.15
N SER A 108 -8.68 3.83 -3.47
CA SER A 108 -7.49 4.30 -4.14
C SER A 108 -7.15 5.71 -3.67
N ARG A 109 -8.11 6.65 -3.69
CA ARG A 109 -7.93 8.00 -3.14
C ARG A 109 -7.51 8.01 -1.67
N GLU A 110 -8.16 7.20 -0.83
CA GLU A 110 -7.78 7.02 0.59
C GLU A 110 -6.31 6.63 0.72
N LEU A 111 -5.89 5.59 0.00
CA LEU A 111 -4.51 5.11 0.02
C LEU A 111 -3.54 6.17 -0.50
N ARG A 112 -3.89 6.90 -1.58
CA ARG A 112 -3.07 8.01 -2.09
C ARG A 112 -2.86 9.07 -1.01
N THR A 113 -3.92 9.44 -0.31
CA THR A 113 -3.89 10.48 0.74
C THR A 113 -3.07 10.03 1.94
N LEU A 114 -3.19 8.76 2.36
CA LEU A 114 -2.35 8.17 3.40
C LEU A 114 -0.87 8.14 3.01
N GLN A 115 -0.56 7.69 1.79
CA GLN A 115 0.82 7.65 1.29
C GLN A 115 1.42 9.04 1.16
N LYS A 116 0.65 10.02 0.67
CA LYS A 116 1.02 11.43 0.73
C LYS A 116 1.32 11.82 2.17
N HIS A 117 0.47 11.50 3.15
CA HIS A 117 0.68 11.87 4.55
C HIS A 117 1.94 11.25 5.17
N LEU A 118 2.22 10.00 4.85
CA LEU A 118 3.46 9.34 5.25
C LEU A 118 4.69 10.02 4.63
N SER A 119 4.60 10.51 3.40
CA SER A 119 5.65 11.35 2.80
C SER A 119 5.66 12.80 3.33
N LYS A 120 4.49 13.35 3.75
CA LYS A 120 4.29 14.70 4.35
C LYS A 120 5.01 14.88 5.68
N ALA A 121 5.65 13.85 6.24
CA ALA A 121 6.66 14.02 7.27
C ALA A 121 7.74 15.05 6.87
N ASN A 122 7.82 15.47 5.59
CA ASN A 122 8.65 16.57 5.11
C ASN A 122 8.10 17.26 3.83
N LYS A 123 8.06 18.62 3.82
CA LYS A 123 7.74 19.65 2.78
C LYS A 123 6.58 19.45 1.73
N PRO A 124 5.79 20.51 1.39
CA PRO A 124 4.67 20.45 0.44
C PRO A 124 4.96 20.29 -1.06
N ALA A 125 6.08 20.82 -1.56
CA ALA A 125 6.34 20.87 -3.01
C ALA A 125 6.59 19.49 -3.66
N ASP A 126 6.88 18.46 -2.86
CA ASP A 126 7.17 17.11 -3.35
C ASP A 126 5.92 16.25 -3.60
N ARG A 127 4.69 16.82 -3.49
CA ARG A 127 3.44 16.04 -3.28
C ARG A 127 2.59 15.76 -4.51
N GLU A 128 2.92 16.33 -5.66
CA GLU A 128 2.18 16.07 -6.89
C GLU A 128 2.98 15.14 -7.82
N TYR A 129 2.31 14.09 -8.29
CA TYR A 129 2.86 13.12 -9.21
C TYR A 129 2.46 13.53 -10.62
N HIS A 130 3.39 14.13 -11.35
CA HIS A 130 3.20 14.56 -12.73
C HIS A 130 4.37 14.09 -13.59
N PRO A 131 4.13 13.72 -14.86
CA PRO A 131 5.18 13.19 -15.72
C PRO A 131 6.42 14.08 -15.87
N GLU A 132 6.30 15.40 -15.74
CA GLU A 132 7.42 16.35 -15.77
C GLU A 132 8.48 16.07 -14.70
N ARG A 133 8.08 15.44 -13.58
CA ARG A 133 9.01 15.04 -12.51
C ARG A 133 9.95 13.93 -12.91
N LEU A 134 9.64 13.17 -13.95
CA LEU A 134 10.48 12.07 -14.41
C LEU A 134 11.91 12.52 -14.77
N VAL A 135 12.09 13.75 -15.24
CA VAL A 135 13.42 14.32 -15.50
C VAL A 135 14.18 14.55 -14.18
N GLN A 136 13.52 15.12 -13.18
CA GLN A 136 14.12 15.31 -11.85
C GLN A 136 14.41 13.97 -11.16
N ASN A 137 13.49 13.00 -11.25
CA ASN A 137 13.66 11.65 -10.71
C ASN A 137 14.88 10.97 -11.36
N ALA A 138 15.07 11.13 -12.67
CA ALA A 138 16.24 10.61 -13.36
C ALA A 138 17.57 11.19 -12.82
N ARG A 139 17.63 12.50 -12.55
CA ARG A 139 18.80 13.13 -11.92
C ARG A 139 19.08 12.53 -10.53
N THR A 140 18.03 12.29 -9.75
CA THR A 140 18.16 11.62 -8.44
C THR A 140 18.66 10.18 -8.59
N TYR A 141 18.12 9.39 -9.52
CA TYR A 141 18.60 8.03 -9.77
C TYR A 141 20.06 7.98 -10.22
N LEU A 142 20.50 8.95 -11.03
CA LEU A 142 21.91 9.10 -11.41
C LEU A 142 22.80 9.40 -10.19
N SER A 143 22.34 10.26 -9.27
CA SER A 143 23.07 10.53 -8.02
C SER A 143 23.21 9.29 -7.12
N TRP A 144 22.28 8.34 -7.25
CA TRP A 144 22.33 7.04 -6.56
C TRP A 144 23.10 5.97 -7.32
N GLN A 145 23.73 6.31 -8.45
CA GLN A 145 24.40 5.36 -9.34
C GLN A 145 23.47 4.25 -9.85
N LYS A 146 22.19 4.56 -10.10
CA LYS A 146 21.19 3.65 -10.67
C LYS A 146 20.80 4.07 -12.10
N PRO A 147 21.68 3.85 -13.10
CA PRO A 147 21.46 4.35 -14.46
C PRO A 147 20.31 3.64 -15.19
N ASN A 148 19.95 2.41 -14.82
CA ASN A 148 18.77 1.71 -15.32
C ASN A 148 17.49 2.47 -14.98
N LEU A 149 17.26 2.84 -13.71
CA LEU A 149 16.10 3.62 -13.29
C LEU A 149 16.06 4.99 -13.97
N ALA A 150 17.21 5.65 -14.10
CA ALA A 150 17.30 6.93 -14.80
C ALA A 150 16.88 6.79 -16.27
N ALA A 151 17.35 5.74 -16.95
CA ALA A 151 17.03 5.51 -18.36
C ALA A 151 15.54 5.22 -18.58
N TYR A 152 14.93 4.40 -17.71
CA TYR A 152 13.47 4.16 -17.73
C TYR A 152 12.68 5.44 -17.47
N SER A 153 13.09 6.25 -16.50
CA SER A 153 12.43 7.53 -16.18
C SER A 153 12.46 8.52 -17.35
N LEU A 154 13.61 8.67 -17.99
CA LEU A 154 13.77 9.54 -19.16
C LEU A 154 13.00 9.02 -20.37
N GLN A 155 13.00 7.70 -20.60
CA GLN A 155 12.23 7.11 -21.70
C GLN A 155 10.72 7.28 -21.49
N ALA A 156 10.24 7.09 -20.26
CA ALA A 156 8.84 7.34 -19.90
C ALA A 156 8.44 8.80 -20.13
N PHE A 157 9.31 9.74 -19.73
CA PHE A 157 9.09 11.17 -19.97
C PHE A 157 9.02 11.50 -21.47
N LEU A 158 10.00 11.06 -22.25
CA LEU A 158 10.06 11.33 -23.70
C LEU A 158 8.84 10.76 -24.43
N LYS A 159 8.39 9.56 -24.06
CA LYS A 159 7.16 8.96 -24.57
C LYS A 159 5.95 9.82 -24.25
N TRP A 160 5.75 10.16 -22.97
CA TRP A 160 4.64 10.99 -22.53
C TRP A 160 4.63 12.37 -23.19
N SER A 161 5.80 13.01 -23.30
CA SER A 161 5.95 14.33 -23.90
C SER A 161 5.51 14.34 -25.36
N LYS A 162 5.88 13.29 -26.11
CA LYS A 162 5.45 13.10 -27.50
C LYS A 162 3.94 12.91 -27.62
N GLU A 163 3.34 12.13 -26.72
CA GLU A 163 1.89 11.88 -26.71
C GLU A 163 1.07 13.12 -26.33
N ASN A 164 1.66 14.06 -25.57
CA ASN A 164 0.97 15.24 -25.03
C ASN A 164 1.45 16.57 -25.65
N ASN A 165 2.30 16.53 -26.69
CA ASN A 165 2.91 17.71 -27.33
C ASN A 165 3.60 18.66 -26.35
N SER A 166 4.17 18.14 -25.26
CA SER A 166 4.95 18.96 -24.31
C SER A 166 6.34 19.22 -24.87
N THR A 167 6.83 20.45 -24.71
CA THR A 167 8.16 20.90 -25.14
C THR A 167 9.12 21.14 -23.97
N ASP A 168 8.59 21.27 -22.76
CA ASP A 168 9.36 21.60 -21.57
C ASP A 168 10.29 20.45 -21.20
N ASN A 169 11.56 20.74 -20.88
CA ASN A 169 12.58 19.76 -20.49
C ASN A 169 12.89 18.64 -21.51
N VAL A 170 12.29 18.64 -22.71
CA VAL A 170 12.50 17.58 -23.73
C VAL A 170 13.95 17.50 -24.18
N GLN A 171 14.56 18.64 -24.48
CA GLN A 171 15.96 18.70 -24.91
C GLN A 171 16.89 18.15 -23.82
N GLU A 172 16.69 18.59 -22.58
CA GLU A 172 17.46 18.11 -21.45
C GLU A 172 17.28 16.60 -21.23
N ALA A 173 16.03 16.12 -21.24
CA ALA A 173 15.74 14.70 -21.06
C ALA A 173 16.37 13.84 -22.16
N SER A 174 16.34 14.30 -23.41
CA SER A 174 17.00 13.64 -24.53
C SER A 174 18.52 13.59 -24.34
N ASP A 175 19.14 14.68 -23.90
CA ASP A 175 20.60 14.72 -23.69
C ASP A 175 21.03 13.87 -22.49
N LEU A 176 20.28 13.89 -21.39
CA LEU A 176 20.47 12.96 -20.27
C LEU A 176 20.29 11.51 -20.72
N PHE A 177 19.27 11.21 -21.54
CA PHE A 177 18.99 9.84 -21.98
C PHE A 177 20.14 9.27 -22.81
N LYS A 178 20.78 10.07 -23.68
CA LYS A 178 21.96 9.64 -24.44
C LYS A 178 23.09 9.13 -23.53
N SER A 179 23.26 9.72 -22.34
CA SER A 179 24.28 9.30 -21.38
C SER A 179 23.99 7.95 -20.70
N VAL A 180 22.72 7.52 -20.66
CA VAL A 180 22.27 6.29 -19.99
C VAL A 180 21.57 5.31 -20.93
N ALA A 181 21.56 5.57 -22.25
CA ALA A 181 20.79 4.80 -23.23
C ALA A 181 21.12 3.29 -23.21
N THR A 182 22.38 2.94 -22.96
CA THR A 182 22.83 1.53 -22.84
C THR A 182 22.28 0.81 -21.61
N SER A 183 21.79 1.55 -20.62
CA SER A 183 21.15 1.03 -19.41
C SER A 183 19.64 0.83 -19.57
N TYR A 184 19.03 1.36 -20.64
CA TYR A 184 17.63 1.09 -20.95
C TYR A 184 17.49 -0.28 -21.62
N LYS A 185 17.02 -1.26 -20.85
CA LYS A 185 16.83 -2.65 -21.29
C LYS A 185 15.40 -3.08 -21.00
N PRO A 186 14.43 -2.74 -21.87
CA PRO A 186 13.06 -3.23 -21.73
C PRO A 186 13.05 -4.75 -21.92
N PHE A 187 12.29 -5.44 -21.07
CA PHE A 187 12.05 -6.88 -21.20
C PHE A 187 10.77 -7.14 -22.02
N PRO A 188 10.73 -8.20 -22.83
CA PRO A 188 9.55 -8.56 -23.58
C PRO A 188 8.48 -9.19 -22.68
N TRP A 189 7.22 -9.00 -23.04
CA TRP A 189 6.09 -9.76 -22.48
C TRP A 189 5.71 -10.89 -23.46
N ASP A 190 5.70 -12.12 -22.97
CA ASP A 190 5.09 -13.25 -23.68
C ASP A 190 3.60 -13.29 -23.37
N ASN A 191 2.80 -12.73 -24.27
CA ASN A 191 1.40 -12.40 -24.03
C ASN A 191 1.22 -11.49 -22.80
N MET A 192 0.74 -12.07 -21.70
CA MET A 192 0.55 -11.41 -20.41
C MET A 192 1.63 -11.78 -19.40
N GLN A 193 2.54 -12.72 -19.67
CA GLN A 193 3.52 -13.19 -18.69
C GLN A 193 4.96 -12.88 -19.10
N SER A 194 5.84 -12.69 -18.13
CA SER A 194 7.28 -12.59 -18.40
C SER A 194 8.10 -13.05 -17.20
N THR A 195 9.32 -13.52 -17.46
CA THR A 195 10.33 -13.79 -16.43
C THR A 195 11.36 -12.67 -16.47
N LEU A 196 11.51 -11.98 -15.35
CA LEU A 196 12.39 -10.84 -15.17
C LEU A 196 13.56 -11.27 -14.28
N GLU A 197 14.77 -10.87 -14.61
CA GLU A 197 15.92 -11.05 -13.72
C GLU A 197 15.86 -10.05 -12.55
N ALA A 198 16.74 -10.19 -11.56
CA ALA A 198 16.84 -9.21 -10.47
C ALA A 198 17.34 -7.85 -10.99
N GLY A 199 16.74 -6.76 -10.52
CA GLY A 199 17.08 -5.39 -10.91
C GLY A 199 16.33 -4.85 -12.15
N GLU A 200 15.35 -5.59 -12.67
CA GLU A 200 14.50 -5.18 -13.78
C GLU A 200 13.45 -4.16 -13.31
N VAL A 201 13.30 -3.08 -14.06
CA VAL A 201 12.41 -1.95 -13.74
C VAL A 201 11.07 -2.15 -14.44
N LEU A 202 9.99 -2.32 -13.69
CA LEU A 202 8.66 -2.47 -14.28
C LEU A 202 8.03 -1.13 -14.64
N PHE A 203 8.16 -0.16 -13.75
CA PHE A 203 7.74 1.23 -13.95
C PHE A 203 8.43 2.13 -12.93
N VAL A 204 8.39 3.44 -13.17
CA VAL A 204 8.94 4.43 -12.25
C VAL A 204 7.90 5.38 -11.67
N GLU A 205 8.21 6.00 -10.54
CA GLU A 205 7.40 7.04 -9.92
C GLU A 205 7.14 8.19 -10.90
N SER A 206 5.89 8.68 -10.92
CA SER A 206 5.36 9.70 -11.84
C SER A 206 5.19 9.26 -13.30
N GLU A 207 5.43 7.99 -13.62
CA GLU A 207 5.08 7.43 -14.92
C GLU A 207 3.55 7.37 -15.10
N LYS A 208 3.07 7.70 -16.31
CA LYS A 208 1.66 7.48 -16.68
C LYS A 208 1.52 6.11 -17.35
N SER A 209 0.85 5.18 -16.68
CA SER A 209 0.59 3.84 -17.20
C SER A 209 -0.69 3.26 -16.60
N ASN A 210 -1.42 2.47 -17.38
CA ASN A 210 -2.67 1.84 -16.96
C ASN A 210 -2.52 0.32 -16.75
N GLU A 211 -1.30 -0.18 -16.74
CA GLU A 211 -1.02 -1.60 -16.54
C GLU A 211 -1.04 -1.96 -15.04
N ILE A 212 -1.52 -3.16 -14.73
CA ILE A 212 -1.45 -3.77 -13.40
C ILE A 212 -0.54 -5.00 -13.51
N TYR A 213 0.15 -5.33 -12.44
CA TYR A 213 1.01 -6.50 -12.38
C TYR A 213 0.61 -7.41 -11.21
N VAL A 214 0.77 -8.71 -11.40
CA VAL A 214 0.67 -9.74 -10.37
C VAL A 214 2.00 -10.48 -10.28
N VAL A 215 2.55 -10.59 -9.08
CA VAL A 215 3.74 -11.40 -8.84
C VAL A 215 3.33 -12.88 -8.83
N LEU A 216 3.90 -13.68 -9.74
CA LEU A 216 3.68 -15.13 -9.78
C LEU A 216 4.77 -15.87 -8.99
N GLU A 217 6.03 -15.43 -9.14
CA GLU A 217 7.20 -15.93 -8.42
C GLU A 217 8.19 -14.78 -8.19
N GLY A 218 9.04 -14.86 -7.16
CA GLY A 218 10.03 -13.83 -6.84
C GLY A 218 9.46 -12.65 -6.04
N ASN A 219 10.22 -11.54 -5.97
CA ASN A 219 9.90 -10.37 -5.16
C ASN A 219 10.08 -9.04 -5.93
N VAL A 220 9.22 -8.07 -5.66
CA VAL A 220 9.25 -6.70 -6.21
C VAL A 220 9.31 -5.68 -5.10
N LYS A 221 10.28 -4.78 -5.15
CA LYS A 221 10.33 -3.61 -4.26
C LYS A 221 9.56 -2.45 -4.88
N LEU A 222 8.62 -1.91 -4.10
CA LEU A 222 7.99 -0.62 -4.36
C LEU A 222 8.71 0.46 -3.53
N PHE A 223 9.13 1.54 -4.16
CA PHE A 223 9.80 2.65 -3.47
C PHE A 223 9.47 3.99 -4.13
N GLY A 224 9.61 5.07 -3.38
CA GLY A 224 9.51 6.44 -3.89
C GLY A 224 10.75 7.26 -3.58
N ILE A 225 10.77 8.50 -4.08
CA ILE A 225 11.81 9.48 -3.80
C ILE A 225 11.29 10.51 -2.79
N VAL A 226 11.95 10.60 -1.63
CA VAL A 226 11.64 11.62 -0.62
C VAL A 226 12.92 12.38 -0.30
N ARG A 227 12.95 13.70 -0.58
CA ARG A 227 14.15 14.55 -0.40
C ARG A 227 15.42 14.03 -1.07
N GLY A 228 15.27 13.37 -2.22
CA GLY A 228 16.41 12.77 -2.92
C GLY A 228 16.94 11.50 -2.27
N PHE A 229 16.22 10.89 -1.31
CA PHE A 229 16.51 9.58 -0.74
C PHE A 229 15.46 8.55 -1.17
N GLU A 230 15.90 7.29 -1.26
CA GLU A 230 15.01 6.16 -1.52
C GLU A 230 14.17 5.88 -0.27
N TYR A 231 12.85 5.89 -0.44
CA TYR A 231 11.90 5.52 0.58
C TYR A 231 11.17 4.27 0.13
N VAL A 232 11.50 3.14 0.75
CA VAL A 232 10.80 1.88 0.47
C VAL A 232 9.35 2.01 0.95
N ILE A 233 8.41 1.62 0.10
CA ILE A 233 6.98 1.63 0.39
C ILE A 233 6.55 0.23 0.82
N ASP A 234 6.95 -0.79 0.05
CA ASP A 234 6.62 -2.19 0.31
C ASP A 234 7.55 -3.13 -0.47
N VAL A 235 7.58 -4.41 -0.08
CA VAL A 235 8.19 -5.50 -0.86
C VAL A 235 7.12 -6.58 -1.07
N LEU A 236 6.81 -6.83 -2.33
CA LEU A 236 5.72 -7.67 -2.77
C LEU A 236 6.23 -9.05 -3.21
N GLY A 237 5.56 -10.11 -2.78
CA GLY A 237 5.84 -11.49 -3.14
C GLY A 237 4.70 -12.15 -3.93
N PRO A 238 4.77 -13.47 -4.14
CA PRO A 238 3.81 -14.22 -4.96
C PRO A 238 2.35 -14.02 -4.53
N GLY A 239 1.47 -13.82 -5.51
CA GLY A 239 0.04 -13.57 -5.35
C GLY A 239 -0.34 -12.09 -5.20
N GLU A 240 0.62 -11.21 -4.96
CA GLU A 240 0.35 -9.78 -4.75
C GLU A 240 0.15 -9.00 -6.05
N ILE A 241 -0.76 -8.03 -5.99
CA ILE A 241 -1.13 -7.16 -7.11
C ILE A 241 -0.61 -5.76 -6.86
N PHE A 242 -0.06 -5.11 -7.88
CA PHE A 242 0.43 -3.75 -7.80
C PHE A 242 0.27 -2.97 -9.10
N GLY A 243 0.30 -1.65 -8.98
CA GLY A 243 0.03 -0.73 -10.10
C GLY A 243 -1.46 -0.47 -10.33
N GLU A 244 -2.35 -1.04 -9.53
CA GLU A 244 -3.79 -0.94 -9.65
C GLU A 244 -4.30 0.50 -9.53
N MET A 245 -3.69 1.30 -8.65
CA MET A 245 -4.15 2.66 -8.35
C MET A 245 -4.06 3.61 -9.56
N SER A 246 -3.06 3.40 -10.42
CA SER A 246 -2.85 4.22 -11.61
C SER A 246 -3.98 4.01 -12.62
N LEU A 247 -4.41 2.75 -12.76
CA LEU A 247 -5.57 2.41 -13.58
C LEU A 247 -6.87 2.98 -13.00
N ILE A 248 -7.09 2.79 -11.69
CA ILE A 248 -8.35 3.12 -11.03
C ILE A 248 -8.63 4.64 -11.07
N ASP A 249 -7.62 5.46 -10.79
CA ASP A 249 -7.77 6.91 -10.72
C ASP A 249 -7.33 7.65 -11.99
N ASN A 250 -6.80 6.92 -13.00
CA ASN A 250 -6.16 7.51 -14.18
C ASN A 250 -5.10 8.57 -13.83
N ALA A 251 -4.31 8.30 -12.79
CA ALA A 251 -3.32 9.21 -12.22
C ALA A 251 -1.93 8.55 -12.19
N PRO A 252 -0.83 9.31 -12.36
CA PRO A 252 0.51 8.73 -12.42
C PRO A 252 0.88 7.82 -11.24
N ARG A 253 1.87 6.94 -11.49
CA ARG A 253 2.44 6.03 -10.48
C ARG A 253 2.95 6.82 -9.28
N MET A 254 2.63 6.35 -8.07
CA MET A 254 3.13 6.96 -6.82
C MET A 254 4.47 6.41 -6.35
N ALA A 255 4.95 5.38 -7.03
CA ALA A 255 6.13 4.61 -6.66
C ALA A 255 6.79 4.09 -7.94
N SER A 256 8.07 3.76 -7.82
CA SER A 256 8.80 2.90 -8.74
C SER A 256 8.68 1.44 -8.30
N ALA A 257 8.73 0.52 -9.26
CA ALA A 257 8.72 -0.92 -9.03
C ALA A 257 9.94 -1.57 -9.69
N ILE A 258 10.72 -2.31 -8.90
CA ILE A 258 11.92 -3.02 -9.36
C ILE A 258 11.94 -4.45 -8.79
N THR A 259 12.38 -5.43 -9.56
CA THR A 259 12.56 -6.79 -9.06
C THR A 259 13.77 -6.88 -8.13
N GLU A 260 13.60 -7.51 -6.97
CA GLU A 260 14.71 -7.78 -6.03
C GLU A 260 15.33 -9.16 -6.28
N THR A 261 14.55 -10.08 -6.85
CA THR A 261 14.97 -11.43 -7.24
C THR A 261 14.50 -11.73 -8.65
N LYS A 262 15.03 -12.81 -9.25
CA LYS A 262 14.44 -13.37 -10.46
C LYS A 262 12.96 -13.67 -10.22
N SER A 263 12.09 -13.10 -11.03
CA SER A 263 10.66 -13.04 -10.77
C SER A 263 9.84 -13.40 -12.00
N LYS A 264 8.69 -14.05 -11.81
CA LYS A 264 7.69 -14.25 -12.87
C LYS A 264 6.53 -13.31 -12.62
N MET A 265 6.09 -12.60 -13.64
CA MET A 265 5.03 -11.60 -13.56
C MET A 265 3.90 -11.91 -14.53
N LEU A 266 2.68 -11.55 -14.12
CA LEU A 266 1.54 -11.39 -15.00
C LEU A 266 1.23 -9.90 -15.14
N ARG A 267 1.13 -9.40 -16.37
CA ARG A 267 0.66 -8.07 -16.73
C ARG A 267 -0.82 -8.15 -17.11
N VAL A 268 -1.62 -7.28 -16.51
CA VAL A 268 -3.05 -7.13 -16.78
C VAL A 268 -3.31 -5.72 -17.29
N THR A 269 -3.98 -5.62 -18.44
CA THR A 269 -4.42 -4.36 -19.04
C THR A 269 -5.87 -4.05 -18.65
N PRO A 270 -6.34 -2.79 -18.75
CA PRO A 270 -7.73 -2.42 -18.44
C PRO A 270 -8.78 -3.33 -19.11
N GLU A 271 -8.55 -3.66 -20.38
CA GLU A 271 -9.47 -4.45 -21.20
C GLU A 271 -9.59 -5.88 -20.65
N ASN A 272 -8.47 -6.43 -20.17
CA ASN A 272 -8.42 -7.79 -19.65
C ASN A 272 -8.94 -7.91 -18.21
N LEU A 273 -9.03 -6.81 -17.47
CA LEU A 273 -9.40 -6.81 -16.05
C LEU A 273 -10.78 -7.45 -15.80
N PHE A 274 -11.76 -7.17 -16.67
CA PHE A 274 -13.14 -7.65 -16.51
C PHE A 274 -13.53 -8.76 -17.49
N GLU A 275 -12.83 -8.89 -18.63
CA GLU A 275 -13.17 -9.86 -19.68
C GLU A 275 -12.43 -11.19 -19.53
N SER A 276 -11.17 -11.16 -19.10
CA SER A 276 -10.26 -12.32 -19.18
C SER A 276 -9.90 -12.90 -17.81
N VAL A 277 -9.94 -12.09 -16.75
CA VAL A 277 -9.54 -12.52 -15.41
C VAL A 277 -10.75 -12.49 -14.48
N GLY A 278 -11.22 -13.66 -14.06
CA GLY A 278 -12.49 -13.84 -13.35
C GLY A 278 -12.60 -13.09 -12.00
N PRO A 279 -13.71 -13.32 -11.26
CA PRO A 279 -14.02 -12.65 -9.98
C PRO A 279 -12.89 -12.66 -8.93
N SER A 280 -11.96 -13.61 -9.04
CA SER A 280 -10.79 -13.73 -8.18
C SER A 280 -9.80 -12.57 -8.30
N LEU A 281 -9.66 -11.92 -9.48
CA LEU A 281 -8.74 -10.79 -9.62
C LEU A 281 -9.28 -9.53 -8.97
N LEU A 282 -10.56 -9.21 -9.20
CA LEU A 282 -11.20 -8.06 -8.58
C LEU A 282 -11.14 -8.15 -7.05
N GLN A 283 -11.41 -9.34 -6.50
CA GLN A 283 -11.26 -9.60 -5.08
C GLN A 283 -9.83 -9.36 -4.60
N LYS A 284 -8.81 -9.87 -5.31
CA LYS A 284 -7.40 -9.64 -4.96
C LYS A 284 -6.99 -8.16 -5.06
N ILE A 285 -7.57 -7.38 -5.96
CA ILE A 285 -7.33 -5.93 -6.02
C ILE A 285 -7.86 -5.26 -4.74
N PHE A 286 -9.10 -5.60 -4.33
CA PHE A 286 -9.66 -5.11 -3.07
C PHE A 286 -8.81 -5.53 -1.87
N GLU A 287 -8.39 -6.79 -1.79
CA GLU A 287 -7.51 -7.29 -0.74
C GLU A 287 -6.17 -6.53 -0.71
N SER A 288 -5.56 -6.29 -1.87
CA SER A 288 -4.30 -5.54 -1.99
C SER A 288 -4.43 -4.12 -1.48
N ILE A 289 -5.44 -3.37 -1.95
CA ILE A 289 -5.66 -1.98 -1.54
C ILE A 289 -6.02 -1.91 -0.05
N ALA A 290 -6.90 -2.79 0.43
CA ALA A 290 -7.30 -2.85 1.83
C ALA A 290 -6.12 -3.08 2.77
N ARG A 291 -5.25 -4.05 2.46
CA ARG A 291 -4.02 -4.30 3.24
C ARG A 291 -3.10 -3.08 3.24
N ARG A 292 -2.88 -2.46 2.07
CA ARG A 292 -2.02 -1.27 1.97
C ARG A 292 -2.55 -0.08 2.75
N ILE A 293 -3.87 0.12 2.76
CA ILE A 293 -4.52 1.16 3.59
C ILE A 293 -4.29 0.85 5.06
N TRP A 294 -4.58 -0.39 5.50
CA TRP A 294 -4.37 -0.78 6.88
C TRP A 294 -2.91 -0.57 7.30
N PHE A 295 -1.95 -1.08 6.51
CA PHE A 295 -0.53 -0.95 6.82
C PHE A 295 -0.10 0.52 6.85
N SER A 296 -0.58 1.35 5.93
CA SER A 296 -0.31 2.79 5.92
C SER A 296 -0.86 3.50 7.17
N HIS A 297 -2.06 3.14 7.63
CA HIS A 297 -2.60 3.62 8.90
C HIS A 297 -1.74 3.20 10.09
N GLN A 298 -1.34 1.92 10.15
CA GLN A 298 -0.45 1.43 11.22
C GLN A 298 0.87 2.20 11.25
N ARG A 299 1.42 2.54 10.08
CA ARG A 299 2.63 3.36 10.01
C ARG A 299 2.43 4.76 10.58
N LEU A 300 1.29 5.41 10.32
CA LEU A 300 0.98 6.71 10.95
C LEU A 300 0.89 6.59 12.48
N VAL A 301 0.35 5.48 13.01
CA VAL A 301 0.32 5.18 14.45
C VAL A 301 1.75 4.97 14.99
N ILE A 302 2.56 4.17 14.30
CA ILE A 302 3.97 3.91 14.66
C ILE A 302 4.76 5.24 14.75
N LEU A 303 4.57 6.15 13.80
CA LEU A 303 5.25 7.45 13.80
C LEU A 303 4.88 8.33 15.01
N ARG A 304 3.72 8.11 15.65
CA ARG A 304 3.28 8.82 16.86
C ARG A 304 3.85 8.21 18.16
N LEU A 305 4.45 7.00 18.10
CA LEU A 305 5.07 6.38 19.27
C LEU A 305 6.30 7.19 19.70
N LYS A 306 6.50 7.39 21.00
CA LYS A 306 7.57 8.26 21.51
C LYS A 306 8.95 7.64 21.32
N THR A 307 9.09 6.35 21.58
CA THR A 307 10.39 5.67 21.64
C THR A 307 10.76 5.06 20.29
N PRO A 308 11.91 5.42 19.69
CA PRO A 308 12.35 4.86 18.41
C PRO A 308 12.40 3.32 18.37
N VAL A 309 12.89 2.69 19.43
CA VAL A 309 12.97 1.22 19.52
C VAL A 309 11.58 0.57 19.52
N THR A 310 10.60 1.16 20.22
CA THR A 310 9.20 0.69 20.19
C THR A 310 8.63 0.76 18.78
N ARG A 311 9.00 1.77 17.98
CA ARG A 311 8.60 1.86 16.56
C ARG A 311 9.11 0.69 15.73
N LEU A 312 10.38 0.31 15.90
CA LEU A 312 10.98 -0.83 15.20
C LEU A 312 10.20 -2.11 15.49
N TYR A 313 9.94 -2.41 16.76
CA TYR A 313 9.19 -3.60 17.15
C TYR A 313 7.74 -3.57 16.66
N ALA A 314 7.07 -2.42 16.75
CA ALA A 314 5.70 -2.26 16.28
C ALA A 314 5.62 -2.47 14.75
N TYR A 315 6.59 -1.97 14.00
CA TYR A 315 6.68 -2.18 12.56
C TYR A 315 6.90 -3.66 12.20
N LEU A 316 7.82 -4.35 12.88
CA LEU A 316 8.04 -5.78 12.67
C LEU A 316 6.78 -6.59 12.99
N TYR A 317 6.07 -6.27 14.07
CA TYR A 317 4.84 -6.97 14.46
C TYR A 317 3.75 -6.80 13.40
N ASN A 318 3.52 -5.57 12.94
CA ASN A 318 2.53 -5.30 11.90
C ASN A 318 2.91 -5.94 10.55
N SER A 319 4.20 -6.00 10.23
CA SER A 319 4.70 -6.70 9.04
C SER A 319 4.43 -8.20 9.10
N ILE A 320 4.63 -8.84 10.25
CA ILE A 320 4.30 -10.27 10.45
C ILE A 320 2.80 -10.50 10.29
N ARG A 321 1.96 -9.65 10.91
CA ARG A 321 0.50 -9.79 10.80
C ARG A 321 0.04 -9.68 9.36
N ASP A 322 0.54 -8.72 8.62
CA ASP A 322 0.22 -8.57 7.20
C ASP A 322 0.72 -9.76 6.37
N GLN A 323 1.91 -10.31 6.66
CA GLN A 323 2.39 -11.56 6.04
C GLN A 323 1.48 -12.77 6.34
N ASP A 324 0.99 -12.90 7.58
CA ASP A 324 0.11 -14.01 7.95
C ASP A 324 -1.22 -13.94 7.19
N ILE A 325 -1.79 -12.74 7.09
CA ILE A 325 -3.01 -12.49 6.30
C ILE A 325 -2.75 -12.81 4.83
N ARG A 326 -1.62 -12.34 4.27
CA ARG A 326 -1.22 -12.62 2.87
C ARG A 326 -1.15 -14.11 2.57
N LEU A 327 -0.61 -14.90 3.49
CA LEU A 327 -0.38 -16.32 3.32
C LEU A 327 -1.56 -17.18 3.79
N GLY A 328 -2.67 -16.58 4.24
CA GLY A 328 -3.81 -17.29 4.80
C GLY A 328 -3.44 -18.18 5.98
N ARG A 329 -2.39 -17.80 6.74
CA ARG A 329 -1.90 -18.60 7.86
C ARG A 329 -2.87 -18.48 9.03
N ASN A 330 -3.10 -19.59 9.71
CA ASN A 330 -3.79 -19.56 10.98
C ASN A 330 -2.97 -18.73 11.98
N LEU A 331 -3.57 -17.67 12.51
CA LEU A 331 -2.92 -16.71 13.42
C LEU A 331 -2.40 -17.38 14.71
N ASP A 332 -3.07 -18.43 15.19
CA ASP A 332 -2.63 -19.17 16.39
C ASP A 332 -1.38 -20.01 16.11
N VAL A 333 -1.31 -20.62 14.92
CA VAL A 333 -0.12 -21.37 14.49
C VAL A 333 1.06 -20.43 14.27
N SER A 334 0.79 -19.23 13.73
CA SER A 334 1.81 -18.20 13.49
C SER A 334 2.57 -17.77 14.74
N LEU A 335 1.97 -17.85 15.93
CA LEU A 335 2.60 -17.41 17.18
C LEU A 335 3.97 -18.06 17.46
N SER A 336 4.15 -19.29 16.97
CA SER A 336 5.34 -20.12 17.23
C SER A 336 6.20 -20.38 15.99
N THR A 337 5.79 -19.90 14.82
CA THR A 337 6.59 -20.07 13.58
C THR A 337 7.54 -18.89 13.38
N PRO A 338 8.75 -19.11 12.84
CA PRO A 338 9.61 -18.03 12.42
C PRO A 338 9.05 -17.27 11.20
N HIS A 339 9.24 -15.95 11.18
CA HIS A 339 8.90 -15.08 10.06
C HIS A 339 10.12 -14.33 9.58
N THR A 340 10.33 -14.29 8.27
CA THR A 340 11.42 -13.53 7.66
C THR A 340 10.83 -12.34 6.91
N ILE A 341 11.32 -11.15 7.26
CA ILE A 341 11.01 -9.91 6.55
C ILE A 341 12.28 -9.50 5.80
N TYR A 342 12.17 -9.34 4.49
CA TYR A 342 13.26 -8.89 3.63
C TYR A 342 13.37 -7.37 3.71
N ILE A 343 14.09 -6.89 4.72
CA ILE A 343 14.33 -5.47 4.98
C ILE A 343 15.70 -5.29 5.62
N GLN A 344 16.43 -4.25 5.22
CA GLN A 344 17.68 -3.85 5.84
C GLN A 344 17.42 -3.03 7.12
N MET A 345 18.40 -2.96 8.02
CA MET A 345 18.25 -2.17 9.26
C MET A 345 18.03 -0.68 8.98
N GLU A 346 18.72 -0.12 7.97
CA GLU A 346 18.56 1.27 7.56
C GLU A 346 17.15 1.53 7.00
N GLU A 347 16.65 0.64 6.15
CA GLU A 347 15.29 0.68 5.62
C GLU A 347 14.25 0.60 6.75
N LEU A 348 14.43 -0.29 7.73
CA LEU A 348 13.55 -0.41 8.88
C LEU A 348 13.51 0.89 9.70
N CYS A 349 14.67 1.52 9.94
CA CYS A 349 14.74 2.82 10.60
C CYS A 349 13.98 3.89 9.80
N ASN A 350 14.19 3.96 8.49
CA ASN A 350 13.50 4.90 7.60
C ASN A 350 11.98 4.67 7.62
N MET A 351 11.53 3.41 7.58
CA MET A 351 10.12 3.04 7.68
C MET A 351 9.45 3.52 8.97
N CYS A 352 10.24 3.60 10.05
CA CYS A 352 9.83 4.04 11.39
C CYS A 352 10.08 5.55 11.64
N GLY A 353 10.52 6.31 10.63
CA GLY A 353 10.84 7.73 10.75
C GLY A 353 12.03 8.02 11.68
N ILE A 354 13.00 7.10 11.73
CA ILE A 354 14.19 7.19 12.59
C ILE A 354 15.38 7.63 11.74
N ILE A 355 15.72 8.91 11.78
CA ILE A 355 16.85 9.49 11.04
C ILE A 355 18.19 9.10 11.70
N LYS A 356 18.23 9.05 13.03
CA LYS A 356 19.42 8.66 13.79
C LYS A 356 18.99 7.89 15.04
N LEU A 357 19.47 6.66 15.15
CA LEU A 357 19.28 5.83 16.34
C LEU A 357 20.58 5.84 17.15
N LYS A 358 20.48 5.94 18.49
CA LYS A 358 21.66 5.86 19.37
C LYS A 358 22.30 4.48 19.24
N GLN A 359 23.63 4.41 19.29
CA GLN A 359 24.35 3.14 19.14
C GLN A 359 23.91 2.11 20.18
N GLU A 360 23.75 2.52 21.44
CA GLU A 360 23.24 1.68 22.53
C GLU A 360 21.87 1.05 22.19
N SER A 361 20.97 1.81 21.57
CA SER A 361 19.65 1.31 21.16
C SER A 361 19.74 0.34 19.97
N ILE A 362 20.70 0.53 19.07
CA ILE A 362 20.98 -0.42 17.98
C ILE A 362 21.51 -1.72 18.58
N ASP A 363 22.44 -1.64 19.51
CA ASP A 363 23.07 -2.81 20.14
C ASP A 363 22.06 -3.59 20.98
N GLU A 364 21.20 -2.90 21.74
CA GLU A 364 20.08 -3.52 22.45
C GLU A 364 19.12 -4.24 21.49
N PHE A 365 18.75 -3.59 20.39
CA PHE A 365 17.87 -4.19 19.39
C PHE A 365 18.49 -5.42 18.73
N LYS A 366 19.79 -5.36 18.40
CA LYS A 366 20.55 -6.47 17.82
C LYS A 366 20.81 -7.61 18.81
N ALA A 367 20.86 -7.32 20.10
CA ALA A 367 21.04 -8.33 21.16
C ALA A 367 19.75 -9.11 21.46
N ASP A 368 18.60 -8.70 20.90
CA ASP A 368 17.34 -9.42 21.09
C ASP A 368 17.41 -10.83 20.51
N THR A 369 17.38 -11.84 21.38
CA THR A 369 17.49 -13.26 20.99
C THR A 369 16.31 -13.76 20.16
N ASN A 370 15.21 -13.00 20.09
CA ASN A 370 14.07 -13.28 19.21
C ASN A 370 14.32 -12.84 17.76
N LEU A 371 15.32 -11.99 17.52
CA LEU A 371 15.67 -11.48 16.20
C LEU A 371 16.96 -12.14 15.68
N VAL A 372 16.98 -12.43 14.38
CA VAL A 372 18.20 -12.74 13.62
C VAL A 372 18.29 -11.69 12.53
N ILE A 373 19.23 -10.77 12.68
CA ILE A 373 19.39 -9.63 11.77
C ILE A 373 20.55 -9.94 10.83
N GLU A 374 20.23 -10.08 9.55
CA GLU A 374 21.17 -10.27 8.45
C GLU A 374 21.17 -9.00 7.57
N PRO A 375 22.15 -8.82 6.67
CA PRO A 375 22.26 -7.59 5.89
C PRO A 375 20.99 -7.18 5.14
N ASN A 376 20.23 -8.15 4.60
CA ASN A 376 19.07 -7.92 3.74
C ASN A 376 17.75 -8.48 4.29
N ARG A 377 17.76 -8.99 5.53
CA ARG A 377 16.56 -9.57 6.14
C ARG A 377 16.63 -9.61 7.65
N ILE A 378 15.46 -9.59 8.26
CA ILE A 378 15.27 -9.77 9.70
C ILE A 378 14.35 -10.96 9.89
N THR A 379 14.83 -11.99 10.59
CA THR A 379 14.02 -13.16 10.96
C THR A 379 13.61 -13.05 12.42
N ILE A 380 12.30 -13.12 12.66
CA ILE A 380 11.67 -13.12 13.98
C ILE A 380 11.34 -14.57 14.33
N LYS A 381 11.93 -15.09 15.41
CA LYS A 381 11.78 -16.51 15.79
C LYS A 381 10.39 -16.83 16.33
N SER A 382 9.79 -15.90 17.06
CA SER A 382 8.44 -16.04 17.62
C SER A 382 7.70 -14.72 17.61
N ARG A 383 6.53 -14.70 16.96
CA ARG A 383 5.59 -13.59 16.99
C ARG A 383 5.07 -13.33 18.41
N LYS A 384 4.80 -14.38 19.20
CA LYS A 384 4.31 -14.24 20.58
C LYS A 384 5.28 -13.43 21.46
N ARG A 385 6.57 -13.74 21.39
CA ARG A 385 7.61 -12.99 22.14
C ARG A 385 7.68 -11.52 21.74
N LEU A 386 7.41 -11.22 20.45
CA LEU A 386 7.35 -9.86 19.95
C LEU A 386 6.10 -9.12 20.50
N GLU A 387 4.95 -9.80 20.57
CA GLU A 387 3.72 -9.28 21.16
C GLU A 387 3.86 -8.96 22.65
N GLU A 388 4.44 -9.88 23.43
CA GLU A 388 4.73 -9.68 24.85
C GLU A 388 5.64 -8.45 25.08
N LYS A 389 6.66 -8.28 24.22
CA LYS A 389 7.56 -7.14 24.26
C LYS A 389 6.85 -5.82 23.98
N LEU A 390 5.92 -5.79 23.02
CA LEU A 390 5.08 -4.63 22.76
C LEU A 390 4.11 -4.34 23.92
N GLY A 391 3.55 -5.37 24.55
CA GLY A 391 2.74 -5.24 25.76
C GLY A 391 3.47 -4.55 26.91
N HIS A 392 4.76 -4.85 27.08
CA HIS A 392 5.63 -4.20 28.08
C HIS A 392 5.92 -2.72 27.75
N PHE A 393 6.07 -2.36 26.48
CA PHE A 393 6.17 -0.95 26.10
C PHE A 393 4.86 -0.21 26.35
N LYS A 394 3.72 -0.82 26.03
CA LYS A 394 2.38 -0.27 26.28
C LYS A 394 2.15 0.04 27.76
N SER A 395 2.53 -0.87 28.67
CA SER A 395 2.38 -0.66 30.11
C SER A 395 3.28 0.46 30.65
N LYS A 396 4.46 0.66 30.07
CA LYS A 396 5.39 1.74 30.45
C LYS A 396 5.05 3.10 29.85
N GLU A 397 4.56 3.14 28.61
CA GLU A 397 4.41 4.39 27.84
C GLU A 397 2.96 4.90 27.79
N GLY A 398 1.98 4.08 28.21
CA GLY A 398 0.56 4.42 28.20
C GLY A 398 -0.04 4.56 26.79
N GLN A 399 0.71 4.18 25.75
CA GLN A 399 0.27 4.25 24.35
C GLN A 399 -0.17 2.86 23.87
N ILE A 400 -1.32 2.80 23.20
CA ILE A 400 -1.81 1.57 22.57
C ILE A 400 -0.90 1.26 21.37
N VAL A 401 -0.13 0.18 21.49
CA VAL A 401 0.51 -0.48 20.35
C VAL A 401 -0.35 -1.70 20.01
N ALA A 402 -0.87 -1.72 18.78
CA ALA A 402 -1.71 -2.76 18.16
C ALA A 402 -3.17 -2.87 18.64
#